data_AF-A0A1K1QZU6-F1
#
_entry.id   AF-A0A1K1QZU6-F1
#
_cell.length_a   1.000
_cell.length_b   1.000
_cell.length_c   1.000
_cell.angle_alpha   90.00
_cell.angle_beta   90.00
_cell.angle_gamma   90.00
#
_symmetry.space_group_name_H-M   'P 1'
#
loop_
_entity.id
_entity.type
_entity.pdbx_description
1 polymer ?
#
loop_
_entity_poly.entity_id
_entity_poly.type
_entity_poly.pdbx_seq_one_letter_code
_entity_poly.pdbx_strand_id
1 'polypeptide(L)'
;MVPERDPAAPALNGLLPLRREYTQAWHGFDRNEVRQYLDHVEAQLRRVLSERDAAAAQAAAAARELESVRQQVASLEARVEELKKPPERLEDLDERMQRTVTLAQARADEIIKRAEVAAEKTWASSTEASKKLRERYTKLVAELDKQADLLHSEHEAALAETRAEVQRLTVEAAQRRELLDNEAERKRRKLEREFEASMAAQKAALEKHIADQRTASKNQAERRIAEATAEAKRRLDEATAEAKRRLDEATTQAAQRTTAANRKVERLAEIREQARKSLAMAEDILNRSETHLAALPEEAVIPQASQLVGGDSAEAAPVVPVVQPAIPAAVKAAVKPAPKPGNTPAKPNGPATKPANGNGAKPLSPAAGKPGS
;
A
#
# COMPACT_ATOMS: atom_id res chain seq x y z
N MET A 1 75.31 42.84 -38.48
CA MET A 1 74.98 43.82 -37.41
C MET A 1 75.79 45.06 -37.67
N VAL A 2 75.13 46.16 -38.00
CA VAL A 2 75.76 47.49 -38.04
C VAL A 2 75.72 48.01 -36.60
N PRO A 3 76.85 48.36 -35.96
CA PRO A 3 76.79 49.04 -34.67
C PRO A 3 76.16 50.42 -34.87
N GLU A 4 75.20 50.75 -34.01
CA GLU A 4 74.46 52.00 -34.07
C GLU A 4 75.38 53.22 -33.98
N ARG A 5 75.09 54.26 -34.77
CA ARG A 5 75.66 55.58 -34.56
C ARG A 5 75.03 56.17 -33.31
N ASP A 6 75.78 56.18 -32.20
CA ASP A 6 75.31 56.82 -30.98
C ASP A 6 75.06 58.34 -31.20
N PRO A 7 73.94 58.88 -30.68
CA PRO A 7 73.46 60.22 -31.00
C PRO A 7 74.12 61.31 -30.15
N ALA A 8 75.44 61.46 -30.25
CA ALA A 8 76.19 62.51 -29.56
C ALA A 8 76.13 63.87 -30.29
N ALA A 9 74.92 64.39 -30.51
CA ALA A 9 74.68 65.74 -31.03
C ALA A 9 73.87 66.67 -30.09
N PRO A 10 74.20 66.81 -28.79
CA PRO A 10 73.68 67.90 -27.97
C PRO A 10 74.46 69.21 -28.18
N ALA A 11 73.76 70.33 -28.02
CA ALA A 11 74.30 71.68 -27.72
C ALA A 11 74.95 72.55 -28.81
N LEU A 12 74.91 72.22 -30.12
CA LEU A 12 75.23 73.23 -31.16
C LEU A 12 74.18 74.36 -31.28
N ASN A 13 72.98 74.19 -30.73
CA ASN A 13 71.92 75.20 -30.66
C ASN A 13 72.09 76.25 -29.53
N GLY A 14 73.24 76.28 -28.83
CA GLY A 14 73.50 77.20 -27.71
C GLY A 14 74.54 78.28 -27.97
N LEU A 15 75.14 78.34 -29.17
CA LEU A 15 76.37 79.11 -29.45
C LEU A 15 76.21 80.31 -30.39
N LEU A 16 74.99 80.81 -30.55
CA LEU A 16 74.71 82.13 -31.12
C LEU A 16 73.91 82.94 -30.10
N PRO A 17 74.31 84.18 -29.77
CA PRO A 17 73.54 85.00 -28.83
C PRO A 17 72.16 85.29 -29.43
N LEU A 18 71.13 84.70 -28.80
CA LEU A 18 69.75 85.10 -29.06
C LEU A 18 69.66 86.61 -28.82
N ARG A 19 69.21 87.36 -29.83
CA ARG A 19 69.02 88.81 -29.75
C ARG A 19 68.24 89.13 -28.47
N ARG A 20 68.89 89.83 -27.54
CA ARG A 20 68.27 90.33 -26.33
C ARG A 20 68.13 91.84 -26.44
N GLU A 21 66.93 92.32 -26.16
CA GLU A 21 66.63 93.75 -26.08
C GLU A 21 67.15 94.26 -24.73
N TYR A 22 68.04 95.26 -24.76
CA TYR A 22 68.50 95.96 -23.56
C TYR A 22 67.47 97.02 -23.17
N THR A 23 67.33 97.30 -21.88
CA THR A 23 66.46 98.39 -21.42
C THR A 23 67.03 99.75 -21.83
N GLN A 24 66.15 100.67 -22.23
CA GLN A 24 66.52 102.00 -22.71
C GLN A 24 66.44 103.01 -21.55
N ALA A 25 67.60 103.48 -21.11
CA ALA A 25 67.76 104.63 -20.24
C ALA A 25 67.65 105.95 -21.05
N TRP A 26 67.55 107.08 -20.35
CA TRP A 26 67.15 108.38 -20.92
C TRP A 26 67.96 108.85 -22.15
N HIS A 27 69.21 108.39 -22.32
CA HIS A 27 70.06 108.64 -23.48
C HIS A 27 70.80 107.40 -24.04
N GLY A 28 70.22 106.19 -23.97
CA GLY A 28 70.79 104.98 -24.59
C GLY A 28 70.43 103.68 -23.88
N PHE A 29 71.07 102.57 -24.24
CA PHE A 29 70.94 101.31 -23.49
C PHE A 29 71.59 101.41 -22.10
N ASP A 30 71.10 100.65 -21.11
CA ASP A 30 71.75 100.58 -19.81
C ASP A 30 73.19 100.05 -19.95
N ARG A 31 74.15 100.86 -19.50
CA ARG A 31 75.58 100.54 -19.52
C ARG A 31 75.92 99.35 -18.64
N ASN A 32 75.13 99.07 -17.60
CA ASN A 32 75.35 97.92 -16.73
C ASN A 32 74.91 96.62 -17.41
N GLU A 33 73.72 96.59 -18.03
CA GLU A 33 73.26 95.45 -18.83
C GLU A 33 74.22 95.14 -19.99
N VAL A 34 74.66 96.16 -20.72
CA VAL A 34 75.60 95.98 -21.86
C VAL A 34 76.96 95.45 -21.39
N ARG A 35 77.49 95.90 -20.24
CA ARG A 35 78.73 95.36 -19.66
C ARG A 35 78.57 93.91 -19.24
N GLN A 36 77.53 93.58 -18.48
CA GLN A 36 77.25 92.19 -18.06
C GLN A 36 77.10 91.25 -19.26
N TYR A 37 76.50 91.73 -20.36
CA TYR A 37 76.41 90.98 -21.61
C TYR A 37 77.77 90.80 -22.29
N LEU A 38 78.61 91.84 -22.37
CA LEU A 38 79.96 91.71 -22.93
C LEU A 38 80.83 90.76 -22.10
N ASP A 39 80.78 90.86 -20.77
CA ASP A 39 81.46 89.94 -19.84
C ASP A 39 80.98 88.49 -20.05
N HIS A 40 79.68 88.30 -20.28
CA HIS A 40 79.09 86.99 -20.58
C HIS A 40 79.55 86.44 -21.94
N VAL A 41 79.57 87.26 -22.99
CA VAL A 41 80.05 86.87 -24.33
C VAL A 41 81.56 86.59 -24.32
N GLU A 42 82.35 87.36 -23.57
CA GLU A 42 83.78 87.12 -23.39
C GLU A 42 84.03 85.80 -22.63
N ALA A 43 83.23 85.50 -21.60
CA ALA A 43 83.25 84.21 -20.93
C ALA A 43 82.83 83.04 -21.85
N GLN A 44 81.81 83.23 -22.70
CA GLN A 44 81.40 82.24 -23.70
C GLN A 44 82.48 82.02 -24.77
N LEU A 45 83.13 83.08 -25.28
CA LEU A 45 84.23 82.97 -26.24
C LEU A 45 85.44 82.26 -25.62
N ARG A 46 85.83 82.59 -24.38
CA ARG A 46 86.87 81.86 -23.64
C ARG A 46 86.52 80.39 -23.49
N ARG A 47 85.26 80.08 -23.18
CA ARG A 47 84.76 78.70 -23.09
C ARG A 47 84.87 77.97 -24.44
N VAL A 48 84.35 78.54 -25.52
CA VAL A 48 84.41 77.94 -26.86
C VAL A 48 85.85 77.77 -27.35
N LEU A 49 86.75 78.71 -27.04
CA LEU A 49 88.19 78.55 -27.32
C LEU A 49 88.80 77.40 -26.52
N SER A 50 88.48 77.28 -25.22
CA SER A 50 88.93 76.15 -24.40
C SER A 50 88.37 74.79 -24.87
N GLU A 51 87.11 74.76 -25.32
CA GLU A 51 86.46 73.57 -25.88
C GLU A 51 87.06 73.21 -27.25
N ARG A 52 87.36 74.20 -28.10
CA ARG A 52 88.09 74.03 -29.37
C ARG A 52 89.50 73.48 -29.13
N ASP A 53 90.22 74.04 -28.17
CA ASP A 53 91.61 73.65 -27.90
C ASP A 53 91.68 72.26 -27.24
N ALA A 54 90.70 71.91 -26.40
CA ALA A 54 90.50 70.55 -25.90
C ALA A 54 90.15 69.57 -27.05
N ALA A 55 89.25 69.93 -27.95
CA ALA A 55 88.90 69.11 -29.11
C ALA A 55 90.08 68.94 -30.09
N ALA A 56 90.89 69.98 -30.30
CA ALA A 56 92.11 69.92 -31.10
C ALA A 56 93.18 69.02 -30.44
N ALA A 57 93.32 69.08 -29.11
CA ALA A 57 94.19 68.17 -28.37
C ALA A 57 93.71 66.71 -28.44
N GLN A 58 92.41 66.47 -28.31
CA GLN A 58 91.81 65.13 -28.49
C GLN A 58 92.02 64.60 -29.91
N ALA A 59 91.80 65.42 -30.95
CA ALA A 59 92.03 65.04 -32.34
C ALA A 59 93.52 64.74 -32.60
N ALA A 60 94.43 65.53 -32.03
CA ALA A 60 95.88 65.27 -32.12
C ALA A 60 96.30 64.00 -31.37
N ALA A 61 95.67 63.67 -30.24
CA ALA A 61 95.90 62.40 -29.53
C ALA A 61 95.40 61.21 -30.35
N ALA A 62 94.15 61.24 -30.81
CA ALA A 62 93.58 60.19 -31.65
C ALA A 62 94.36 59.99 -32.97
N ALA A 63 94.89 61.06 -33.57
CA ALA A 63 95.76 60.96 -34.74
C ALA A 63 97.08 60.21 -34.44
N ARG A 64 97.67 60.42 -33.26
CA ARG A 64 98.88 59.69 -32.81
C ARG A 64 98.59 58.22 -32.51
N GLU A 65 97.42 57.92 -31.93
CA GLU A 65 96.96 56.54 -31.70
C GLU A 65 96.67 55.80 -33.02
N LEU A 66 96.02 56.45 -33.98
CA LEU A 66 95.80 55.88 -35.31
C LEU A 66 97.13 55.62 -36.03
N GLU A 67 98.12 56.50 -35.89
CA GLU A 67 99.43 56.33 -36.50
C GLU A 67 100.23 55.21 -35.81
N SER A 68 100.20 55.10 -34.49
CA SER A 68 100.85 53.99 -33.78
C SER A 68 100.19 52.63 -34.10
N VAL A 69 98.86 52.58 -34.21
CA VAL A 69 98.13 51.38 -34.66
C VAL A 69 98.47 51.04 -36.12
N ARG A 70 98.58 52.02 -37.02
CA ARG A 70 99.03 51.78 -38.41
C ARG A 70 100.44 51.23 -38.49
N GLN A 71 101.37 51.76 -37.70
CA GLN A 71 102.74 51.26 -37.63
C GLN A 71 102.79 49.84 -37.06
N GLN A 72 101.97 49.53 -36.05
CA GLN A 72 101.81 48.17 -35.53
C GLN A 72 101.26 47.24 -36.61
N VAL A 73 100.18 47.60 -37.31
CA VAL A 73 99.61 46.81 -38.42
C VAL A 73 100.65 46.57 -39.50
N ALA A 74 101.36 47.61 -39.97
CA ALA A 74 102.41 47.46 -40.97
C ALA A 74 103.56 46.55 -40.49
N SER A 75 103.95 46.60 -39.21
CA SER A 75 104.96 45.70 -38.65
C SER A 75 104.47 44.24 -38.54
N LEU A 76 103.19 44.05 -38.24
CA LEU A 76 102.54 42.72 -38.20
C LEU A 76 102.37 42.14 -39.61
N GLU A 77 101.98 42.96 -40.59
CA GLU A 77 101.91 42.59 -42.01
C GLU A 77 103.28 42.21 -42.55
N ALA A 78 104.32 43.02 -42.31
CA ALA A 78 105.69 42.69 -42.70
C ALA A 78 106.17 41.37 -42.08
N ARG A 79 105.86 41.13 -40.80
CA ARG A 79 106.19 39.87 -40.10
C ARG A 79 105.36 38.69 -40.60
N VAL A 80 104.13 38.91 -41.08
CA VAL A 80 103.33 37.87 -41.76
C VAL A 80 103.90 37.55 -43.14
N GLU A 81 104.35 38.54 -43.92
CA GLU A 81 105.04 38.30 -45.20
C GLU A 81 106.40 37.59 -45.01
N GLU A 82 107.11 37.87 -43.92
CA GLU A 82 108.29 37.12 -43.51
C GLU A 82 107.94 35.65 -43.19
N LEU A 83 106.91 35.42 -42.37
CA LEU A 83 106.44 34.07 -42.01
C LEU A 83 105.79 33.28 -43.16
N LYS A 84 105.46 33.92 -44.28
CA LYS A 84 105.01 33.25 -45.52
C LYS A 84 106.17 32.67 -46.33
N LYS A 85 107.40 33.15 -46.14
CA LYS A 85 108.57 32.61 -46.84
C LYS A 85 108.93 31.23 -46.29
N PRO A 86 109.54 30.34 -47.10
CA PRO A 86 110.10 29.10 -46.58
C PRO A 86 111.20 29.40 -45.55
N PRO A 87 111.29 28.66 -44.43
CA PRO A 87 112.33 28.89 -43.43
C PRO A 87 113.71 28.58 -44.01
N GLU A 88 114.66 29.51 -43.87
CA GLU A 88 116.04 29.34 -44.33
C GLU A 88 116.96 28.77 -43.24
N ARG A 89 116.48 28.68 -41.98
CA ARG A 89 117.21 28.13 -40.82
C ARG A 89 116.35 27.12 -40.05
N LEU A 90 117.03 26.27 -39.26
CA LEU A 90 116.38 25.25 -38.43
C LEU A 90 115.64 25.85 -37.22
N GLU A 91 116.18 26.93 -36.65
CA GLU A 91 115.60 27.64 -35.50
C GLU A 91 114.20 28.22 -35.84
N ASP A 92 114.03 28.74 -37.05
CA ASP A 92 112.73 29.23 -37.58
C ASP A 92 111.67 28.12 -37.63
N LEU A 93 112.10 26.86 -37.86
CA LEU A 93 111.21 25.71 -37.94
C LEU A 93 110.66 25.34 -36.56
N ASP A 94 111.52 25.33 -35.55
CA ASP A 94 111.14 25.06 -34.16
C ASP A 94 110.24 26.17 -33.59
N GLU A 95 110.56 27.45 -33.84
CA GLU A 95 109.68 28.56 -33.46
C GLU A 95 108.31 28.45 -34.14
N ARG A 96 108.27 28.12 -35.44
CA ARG A 96 107.01 27.94 -36.16
C ARG A 96 106.22 26.76 -35.63
N MET A 97 106.87 25.66 -35.27
CA MET A 97 106.23 24.47 -34.69
C MET A 97 105.67 24.75 -33.29
N GLN A 98 106.39 25.48 -32.45
CA GLN A 98 105.87 25.94 -31.15
C GLN A 98 104.65 26.84 -31.33
N ARG A 99 104.69 27.79 -32.28
CA ARG A 99 103.56 28.68 -32.58
C ARG A 99 102.35 27.94 -33.16
N THR A 100 102.53 26.90 -34.00
CA THR A 100 101.39 26.10 -34.48
C THR A 100 100.78 25.25 -33.37
N VAL A 101 101.59 24.75 -32.42
CA VAL A 101 101.08 24.07 -31.23
C VAL A 101 100.28 25.02 -30.33
N THR A 102 100.77 26.23 -30.03
CA THR A 102 100.02 27.20 -29.21
C THR A 102 98.75 27.68 -29.90
N LEU A 103 98.77 27.88 -31.23
CA LEU A 103 97.57 28.19 -32.02
C LEU A 103 96.57 27.03 -32.01
N ALA A 104 97.03 25.78 -32.13
CA ALA A 104 96.18 24.59 -32.07
C ALA A 104 95.55 24.41 -30.68
N GLN A 105 96.31 24.67 -29.60
CA GLN A 105 95.81 24.68 -28.22
C GLN A 105 94.76 25.77 -28.03
N ALA A 106 95.06 27.02 -28.38
CA ALA A 106 94.08 28.12 -28.30
C ALA A 106 92.82 27.85 -29.12
N ARG A 107 92.95 27.19 -30.29
CA ARG A 107 91.82 26.78 -31.12
C ARG A 107 91.03 25.61 -30.51
N ALA A 108 91.69 24.67 -29.84
CA ALA A 108 91.02 23.61 -29.09
C ALA A 108 90.21 24.19 -27.92
N ASP A 109 90.80 25.12 -27.15
CA ASP A 109 90.11 25.83 -26.07
C ASP A 109 88.90 26.62 -26.58
N GLU A 110 89.00 27.28 -27.73
CA GLU A 110 87.84 27.91 -28.38
C GLU A 110 86.75 26.91 -28.76
N ILE A 111 87.11 25.73 -29.27
CA ILE A 111 86.14 24.70 -29.65
C ILE A 111 85.46 24.13 -28.41
N ILE A 112 86.22 23.86 -27.35
CA ILE A 112 85.70 23.41 -26.05
C ILE A 112 84.73 24.45 -25.48
N LYS A 113 85.13 25.72 -25.35
CA LYS A 113 84.25 26.80 -24.84
C LYS A 113 82.98 26.98 -25.68
N ARG A 114 83.07 26.87 -27.01
CA ARG A 114 81.87 26.91 -27.88
C ARG A 114 80.98 25.68 -27.69
N ALA A 115 81.56 24.50 -27.48
CA ALA A 115 80.82 23.27 -27.21
C ALA A 115 80.16 23.28 -25.82
N GLU A 116 80.84 23.80 -24.80
CA GLU A 116 80.31 24.00 -23.44
C GLU A 116 79.09 24.93 -23.47
N VAL A 117 79.21 26.13 -24.04
CA VAL A 117 78.10 27.09 -24.17
C VAL A 117 76.93 26.51 -24.98
N ALA A 118 77.21 25.75 -26.04
CA ALA A 118 76.17 25.08 -26.83
C ALA A 118 75.48 23.94 -26.04
N ALA A 119 76.24 23.19 -25.25
CA ALA A 119 75.72 22.17 -24.35
C ALA A 119 74.84 22.82 -23.27
N GLU A 120 75.35 23.80 -22.53
CA GLU A 120 74.61 24.53 -21.48
C GLU A 120 73.28 25.09 -22.00
N LYS A 121 73.26 25.71 -23.19
CA LYS A 121 72.03 26.19 -23.83
C LYS A 121 71.04 25.07 -24.12
N THR A 122 71.53 23.90 -24.55
CA THR A 122 70.72 22.71 -24.81
C THR A 122 70.17 22.11 -23.49
N TRP A 123 71.01 22.03 -22.46
CA TRP A 123 70.62 21.56 -21.11
C TRP A 123 69.58 22.50 -20.47
N ALA A 124 69.78 23.82 -20.54
CA ALA A 124 68.85 24.81 -20.02
C ALA A 124 67.48 24.73 -20.72
N SER A 125 67.45 24.73 -22.05
CA SER A 125 66.20 24.63 -22.82
C SER A 125 65.46 23.30 -22.61
N SER A 126 66.19 22.17 -22.52
CA SER A 126 65.62 20.87 -22.16
C SER A 126 65.06 20.84 -20.74
N THR A 127 65.76 21.45 -19.78
CA THR A 127 65.32 21.56 -18.38
C THR A 127 64.08 22.43 -18.25
N GLU A 128 64.03 23.57 -18.95
CA GLU A 128 62.84 24.42 -19.03
C GLU A 128 61.64 23.69 -19.66
N ALA A 129 61.84 22.97 -20.76
CA ALA A 129 60.78 22.20 -21.40
C ALA A 129 60.24 21.12 -20.43
N SER A 130 61.14 20.42 -19.76
CA SER A 130 60.81 19.41 -18.74
C SER A 130 60.10 20.01 -17.53
N LYS A 131 60.46 21.23 -17.09
CA LYS A 131 59.78 21.96 -16.01
C LYS A 131 58.37 22.38 -16.44
N LYS A 132 58.23 23.01 -17.60
CA LYS A 132 56.92 23.41 -18.18
C LYS A 132 56.00 22.20 -18.37
N LEU A 133 56.53 21.04 -18.74
CA LEU A 133 55.77 19.79 -18.86
C LEU A 133 55.31 19.26 -17.50
N ARG A 134 56.19 19.22 -16.49
CA ARG A 134 55.81 18.84 -15.11
C ARG A 134 54.75 19.77 -14.54
N GLU A 135 54.90 21.09 -14.70
CA GLU A 135 53.90 22.08 -14.26
C GLU A 135 52.53 21.86 -14.92
N ARG A 136 52.49 21.51 -16.21
CA ARG A 136 51.24 21.16 -16.90
C ARG A 136 50.61 19.88 -16.36
N TYR A 137 51.39 18.82 -16.14
CA TYR A 137 50.87 17.59 -15.54
C TYR A 137 50.40 17.79 -14.10
N THR A 138 51.13 18.55 -13.27
CA THR A 138 50.70 18.88 -11.90
C THR A 138 49.37 19.65 -11.90
N LYS A 139 49.18 20.61 -12.82
CA LYS A 139 47.90 21.31 -12.99
C LYS A 139 46.78 20.38 -13.45
N LEU A 140 47.04 19.52 -14.44
CA LEU A 140 46.05 18.57 -14.95
C LEU A 140 45.62 17.56 -13.87
N VAL A 141 46.55 17.01 -13.09
CA VAL A 141 46.23 16.13 -11.96
C VAL A 141 45.38 16.89 -10.92
N ALA A 142 45.80 18.09 -10.52
CA ALA A 142 45.03 18.91 -9.58
C ALA A 142 43.66 19.39 -10.13
N GLU A 143 43.42 19.38 -11.44
CA GLU A 143 42.12 19.62 -12.06
C GLU A 143 41.25 18.36 -12.06
N LEU A 144 41.85 17.18 -12.32
CA LEU A 144 41.16 15.89 -12.21
C LEU A 144 40.76 15.56 -10.77
N ASP A 145 41.64 15.82 -9.79
CA ASP A 145 41.34 15.64 -8.36
C ASP A 145 40.13 16.50 -7.95
N LYS A 146 40.10 17.78 -8.36
CA LYS A 146 38.94 18.66 -8.13
C LYS A 146 37.67 18.17 -8.80
N GLN A 147 37.76 17.62 -10.01
CA GLN A 147 36.61 17.04 -10.70
C GLN A 147 36.10 15.78 -9.99
N ALA A 148 37.00 14.94 -9.45
CA ALA A 148 36.64 13.79 -8.65
C ALA A 148 35.97 14.21 -7.33
N ASP A 149 36.52 15.21 -6.62
CA ASP A 149 35.91 15.74 -5.39
C ASP A 149 34.52 16.33 -5.65
N LEU A 150 34.36 17.10 -6.73
CA LEU A 150 33.06 17.64 -7.14
C LEU A 150 32.06 16.51 -7.43
N LEU A 151 32.41 15.54 -8.29
CA LEU A 151 31.54 14.40 -8.59
C LEU A 151 31.19 13.57 -7.34
N HIS A 152 32.14 13.34 -6.43
CA HIS A 152 31.84 12.67 -5.16
C HIS A 152 30.84 13.46 -4.32
N SER A 153 31.03 14.77 -4.16
CA SER A 153 30.10 15.62 -3.40
C SER A 153 28.71 15.71 -4.03
N GLU A 154 28.61 15.76 -5.37
CA GLU A 154 27.34 15.70 -6.11
C GLU A 154 26.65 14.33 -5.92
N HIS A 155 27.41 13.23 -5.98
CA HIS A 155 26.89 11.89 -5.73
C HIS A 155 26.44 11.69 -4.28
N GLU A 156 27.20 12.19 -3.29
CA GLU A 156 26.80 12.14 -1.89
C GLU A 156 25.55 12.98 -1.62
N ALA A 157 25.43 14.17 -2.22
CA ALA A 157 24.24 15.00 -2.14
C ALA A 157 23.00 14.28 -2.74
N ALA A 158 23.12 13.73 -3.95
CA ALA A 158 22.03 12.99 -4.59
C ALA A 158 21.64 11.71 -3.81
N LEU A 159 22.61 11.02 -3.20
CA LEU A 159 22.35 9.88 -2.31
C LEU A 159 21.70 10.32 -0.99
N ALA A 160 22.05 11.49 -0.44
CA ALA A 160 21.41 12.03 0.75
C ALA A 160 19.96 12.45 0.49
N GLU A 161 19.70 13.12 -0.65
CA GLU A 161 18.37 13.52 -1.10
C GLU A 161 17.46 12.31 -1.33
N THR A 162 17.90 11.34 -2.14
CA THR A 162 17.12 10.11 -2.39
C THR A 162 16.89 9.27 -1.13
N ARG A 163 17.84 9.22 -0.18
CA ARG A 163 17.62 8.62 1.15
C ARG A 163 16.55 9.36 1.94
N ALA A 164 16.56 10.69 1.93
CA ALA A 164 15.56 11.52 2.62
C ALA A 164 14.15 11.38 1.99
N GLU A 165 14.06 11.28 0.65
CA GLU A 165 12.82 11.00 -0.07
C GLU A 165 12.27 9.60 0.26
N VAL A 166 13.11 8.56 0.22
CA VAL A 166 12.71 7.19 0.58
C VAL A 166 12.26 7.12 2.05
N GLN A 167 12.92 7.84 2.96
CA GLN A 167 12.48 7.97 4.36
C GLN A 167 11.11 8.67 4.47
N ARG A 168 10.89 9.78 3.73
CA ARG A 168 9.58 10.45 3.68
C ARG A 168 8.48 9.54 3.14
N LEU A 169 8.72 8.86 2.02
CA LEU A 169 7.77 7.94 1.40
C LEU A 169 7.47 6.71 2.27
N THR A 170 8.45 6.19 3.01
CA THR A 170 8.23 5.06 3.92
C THR A 170 7.45 5.47 5.17
N VAL A 171 7.71 6.65 5.74
CA VAL A 171 6.90 7.22 6.83
C VAL A 171 5.47 7.50 6.36
N GLU A 172 5.29 8.10 5.19
CA GLU A 172 3.96 8.36 4.63
C GLU A 172 3.21 7.06 4.31
N ALA A 173 3.88 6.05 3.75
CA ALA A 173 3.28 4.73 3.51
C ALA A 173 2.89 4.01 4.81
N ALA A 174 3.67 4.16 5.89
CA ALA A 174 3.32 3.63 7.21
C ALA A 174 2.07 4.32 7.77
N GLN A 175 2.02 5.66 7.74
CA GLN A 175 0.86 6.44 8.16
C GLN A 175 -0.40 6.10 7.35
N ARG A 176 -0.29 5.98 6.02
CA ARG A 176 -1.42 5.58 5.16
C ARG A 176 -1.92 4.17 5.47
N ARG A 177 -1.04 3.22 5.80
CA ARG A 177 -1.44 1.87 6.26
C ARG A 177 -2.20 1.95 7.58
N GLU A 178 -1.65 2.64 8.57
CA GLU A 178 -2.28 2.80 9.89
C GLU A 178 -3.67 3.46 9.78
N LEU A 179 -3.84 4.47 8.91
CA LEU A 179 -5.15 5.08 8.64
C LEU A 179 -6.14 4.09 8.02
N LEU A 180 -5.72 3.31 7.02
CA LEU A 180 -6.56 2.30 6.38
C LEU A 180 -6.93 1.15 7.32
N ASP A 181 -6.00 0.72 8.18
CA ASP A 181 -6.24 -0.30 9.19
C ASP A 181 -7.24 0.20 10.25
N ASN A 182 -7.06 1.42 10.76
CA ASN A 182 -8.00 2.08 11.66
C ASN A 182 -9.40 2.24 11.03
N GLU A 183 -9.49 2.61 9.75
CA GLU A 183 -10.76 2.64 9.02
C GLU A 183 -11.39 1.25 8.87
N ALA A 184 -10.60 0.24 8.53
CA ALA A 184 -11.06 -1.14 8.38
C ALA A 184 -11.59 -1.69 9.70
N GLU A 185 -10.91 -1.42 10.82
CA GLU A 185 -11.38 -1.74 12.16
C GLU A 185 -12.69 -1.03 12.51
N ARG A 186 -12.80 0.29 12.27
CA ARG A 186 -14.04 1.04 12.50
C ARG A 186 -15.20 0.47 11.68
N LYS A 187 -14.96 0.09 10.42
CA LYS A 187 -15.94 -0.56 9.54
C LYS A 187 -16.33 -1.95 10.06
N ARG A 188 -15.36 -2.78 10.48
CA ARG A 188 -15.62 -4.10 11.11
C ARG A 188 -16.48 -3.97 12.38
N ARG A 189 -16.06 -3.14 13.34
CA ARG A 189 -16.79 -2.91 14.60
C ARG A 189 -18.20 -2.35 14.37
N LYS A 190 -18.40 -1.54 13.31
CA LYS A 190 -19.74 -1.07 12.92
C LYS A 190 -20.61 -2.21 12.40
N LEU A 191 -20.10 -2.99 11.43
CA LEU A 191 -20.82 -4.14 10.86
C LEU A 191 -21.14 -5.21 11.91
N GLU A 192 -20.22 -5.45 12.85
CA GLU A 192 -20.40 -6.38 13.97
C GLU A 192 -21.58 -5.96 14.86
N ARG A 193 -21.63 -4.68 15.29
CA ARG A 193 -22.76 -4.13 16.06
C ARG A 193 -24.09 -4.16 15.29
N GLU A 194 -24.06 -3.84 14.00
CA GLU A 194 -25.25 -3.88 13.13
C GLU A 194 -25.76 -5.32 12.94
N PHE A 195 -24.85 -6.29 12.81
CA PHE A 195 -25.16 -7.71 12.75
C PHE A 195 -25.70 -8.23 14.09
N GLU A 196 -25.07 -7.91 15.22
CA GLU A 196 -25.55 -8.25 16.56
C GLU A 196 -26.95 -7.70 16.82
N ALA A 197 -27.19 -6.42 16.49
CA ALA A 197 -28.50 -5.79 16.62
C ALA A 197 -29.55 -6.46 15.71
N SER A 198 -29.22 -6.78 14.46
CA SER A 198 -30.09 -7.51 13.54
C SER A 198 -30.42 -8.92 14.05
N MET A 199 -29.41 -9.66 14.51
CA MET A 199 -29.60 -11.00 15.07
C MET A 199 -30.38 -10.98 16.39
N ALA A 200 -30.19 -9.98 17.24
CA ALA A 200 -30.98 -9.78 18.45
C ALA A 200 -32.44 -9.45 18.11
N ALA A 201 -32.69 -8.57 17.13
CA ALA A 201 -34.04 -8.26 16.67
C ALA A 201 -34.74 -9.48 16.04
N GLN A 202 -34.03 -10.29 15.25
CA GLN A 202 -34.55 -11.54 14.69
C GLN A 202 -34.87 -12.57 15.78
N LYS A 203 -33.98 -12.77 16.76
CA LYS A 203 -34.24 -13.64 17.92
C LYS A 203 -35.48 -13.18 18.70
N ALA A 204 -35.56 -11.90 19.05
CA ALA A 204 -36.71 -11.34 19.76
C ALA A 204 -38.02 -11.45 18.95
N ALA A 205 -37.97 -11.33 17.62
CA ALA A 205 -39.13 -11.54 16.76
C ALA A 205 -39.58 -13.01 16.72
N LEU A 206 -38.64 -13.96 16.63
CA LEU A 206 -38.93 -15.39 16.69
C LEU A 206 -39.45 -15.83 18.07
N GLU A 207 -38.86 -15.30 19.15
CA GLU A 207 -39.31 -15.53 20.53
C GLU A 207 -40.72 -15.00 20.76
N LYS A 208 -41.05 -13.79 20.27
CA LYS A 208 -42.42 -13.26 20.26
C LYS A 208 -43.36 -14.17 19.49
N HIS A 209 -43.03 -14.55 18.26
CA HIS A 209 -43.87 -15.45 17.46
C HIS A 209 -44.09 -16.81 18.14
N ILE A 210 -43.08 -17.38 18.81
CA ILE A 210 -43.23 -18.61 19.61
C ILE A 210 -44.14 -18.37 20.84
N ALA A 211 -44.00 -17.22 21.52
CA ALA A 211 -44.86 -16.87 22.65
C ALA A 211 -46.32 -16.64 22.22
N ASP A 212 -46.54 -15.97 21.09
CA ASP A 212 -47.85 -15.74 20.48
C ASP A 212 -48.48 -17.07 20.05
N GLN A 213 -47.73 -17.95 19.38
CA GLN A 213 -48.19 -19.29 19.02
C GLN A 213 -48.53 -20.15 20.24
N ARG A 214 -47.69 -20.12 21.30
CA ARG A 214 -47.97 -20.83 22.56
C ARG A 214 -49.22 -20.29 23.25
N THR A 215 -49.39 -18.97 23.27
CA THR A 215 -50.57 -18.32 23.86
C THR A 215 -51.84 -18.62 23.06
N ALA A 216 -51.78 -18.53 21.73
CA ALA A 216 -52.88 -18.90 20.84
C ALA A 216 -53.24 -20.38 20.97
N SER A 217 -52.25 -21.28 21.02
CA SER A 217 -52.45 -22.72 21.21
C SER A 217 -53.06 -23.04 22.58
N LYS A 218 -52.56 -22.41 23.65
CA LYS A 218 -53.15 -22.52 25.00
C LYS A 218 -54.60 -22.04 25.01
N ASN A 219 -54.88 -20.86 24.49
CA ASN A 219 -56.23 -20.31 24.41
C ASN A 219 -57.17 -21.18 23.57
N GLN A 220 -56.69 -21.80 22.48
CA GLN A 220 -57.46 -22.78 21.69
C GLN A 220 -57.71 -24.08 22.45
N ALA A 221 -56.74 -24.58 23.20
CA ALA A 221 -56.90 -25.77 24.05
C ALA A 221 -57.92 -25.50 25.17
N GLU A 222 -57.81 -24.35 25.86
CA GLU A 222 -58.75 -23.91 26.89
C GLU A 222 -60.17 -23.75 26.33
N ARG A 223 -60.33 -23.15 25.13
CA ARG A 223 -61.63 -23.09 24.44
C ARG A 223 -62.20 -24.47 24.14
N ARG A 224 -61.41 -25.38 23.54
CA ARG A 224 -61.87 -26.75 23.25
C ARG A 224 -62.23 -27.53 24.52
N ILE A 225 -61.50 -27.32 25.62
CA ILE A 225 -61.83 -27.92 26.92
C ILE A 225 -63.11 -27.30 27.50
N ALA A 226 -63.29 -25.99 27.40
CA ALA A 226 -64.52 -25.31 27.84
C ALA A 226 -65.75 -25.75 27.00
N GLU A 227 -65.61 -25.84 25.68
CA GLU A 227 -66.63 -26.35 24.76
C GLU A 227 -66.96 -27.81 25.05
N ALA A 228 -65.96 -28.69 25.12
CA ALA A 228 -66.15 -30.12 25.42
C ALA A 228 -66.75 -30.37 26.82
N THR A 229 -66.35 -29.58 27.83
CA THR A 229 -66.96 -29.68 29.17
C THR A 229 -68.36 -29.08 29.25
N ALA A 230 -68.67 -28.05 28.47
CA ALA A 230 -70.03 -27.53 28.32
C ALA A 230 -70.94 -28.53 27.58
N GLU A 231 -70.46 -29.16 26.51
CA GLU A 231 -71.19 -30.25 25.85
C GLU A 231 -71.34 -31.49 26.73
N ALA A 232 -70.29 -31.89 27.47
CA ALA A 232 -70.38 -33.01 28.40
C ALA A 232 -71.41 -32.74 29.51
N LYS A 233 -71.44 -31.51 30.05
CA LYS A 233 -72.49 -31.07 30.98
C LYS A 233 -73.88 -31.14 30.33
N ARG A 234 -74.07 -30.58 29.13
CA ARG A 234 -75.35 -30.69 28.40
C ARG A 234 -75.80 -32.14 28.21
N ARG A 235 -74.91 -33.03 27.76
CA ARG A 235 -75.22 -34.47 27.59
C ARG A 235 -75.53 -35.15 28.93
N LEU A 236 -74.88 -34.76 30.04
CA LEU A 236 -75.21 -35.25 31.37
C LEU A 236 -76.54 -34.70 31.89
N ASP A 237 -76.84 -33.43 31.66
CA ASP A 237 -78.10 -32.78 32.03
C ASP A 237 -79.26 -33.37 31.23
N GLU A 238 -79.08 -33.61 29.93
CA GLU A 238 -80.01 -34.33 29.05
C GLU A 238 -80.19 -35.78 29.50
N ALA A 239 -79.11 -36.54 29.70
CA ALA A 239 -79.19 -37.94 30.14
C ALA A 239 -79.80 -38.08 31.55
N THR A 240 -79.55 -37.14 32.46
CA THR A 240 -80.19 -37.14 33.79
C THR A 240 -81.63 -36.66 33.74
N ALA A 241 -82.00 -35.75 32.84
CA ALA A 241 -83.39 -35.40 32.58
C ALA A 241 -84.16 -36.57 31.95
N GLU A 242 -83.58 -37.29 31.00
CA GLU A 242 -84.14 -38.53 30.47
C GLU A 242 -84.23 -39.63 31.52
N ALA A 243 -83.19 -39.81 32.35
CA ALA A 243 -83.20 -40.80 33.43
C ALA A 243 -84.31 -40.48 34.46
N LYS A 244 -84.49 -39.20 34.81
CA LYS A 244 -85.62 -38.73 35.62
C LYS A 244 -86.95 -39.00 34.94
N ARG A 245 -87.13 -38.63 33.67
CA ARG A 245 -88.37 -38.93 32.91
C ARG A 245 -88.67 -40.44 32.88
N ARG A 246 -87.69 -41.29 32.58
CA ARG A 246 -87.85 -42.76 32.62
C ARG A 246 -88.15 -43.27 34.03
N LEU A 247 -87.59 -42.67 35.07
CA LEU A 247 -87.90 -42.99 36.47
C LEU A 247 -89.32 -42.56 36.84
N ASP A 248 -89.77 -41.38 36.42
CA ASP A 248 -91.11 -40.84 36.65
C ASP A 248 -92.16 -41.64 35.87
N GLU A 249 -91.87 -42.01 34.62
CA GLU A 249 -92.68 -42.94 33.80
C GLU A 249 -92.74 -44.33 34.45
N ALA A 250 -91.61 -44.88 34.92
CA ALA A 250 -91.60 -46.15 35.64
C ALA A 250 -92.37 -46.07 36.97
N THR A 251 -92.27 -44.95 37.69
CA THR A 251 -92.95 -44.70 38.97
C THR A 251 -94.46 -44.50 38.77
N THR A 252 -94.87 -43.76 37.75
CA THR A 252 -96.28 -43.61 37.38
C THR A 252 -96.87 -44.91 36.84
N GLN A 253 -96.14 -45.69 36.05
CA GLN A 253 -96.56 -47.05 35.68
C GLN A 253 -96.61 -48.00 36.88
N ALA A 254 -95.69 -47.89 37.84
CA ALA A 254 -95.74 -48.66 39.09
C ALA A 254 -96.96 -48.26 39.92
N ALA A 255 -97.25 -46.97 40.06
CA ALA A 255 -98.45 -46.45 40.72
C ALA A 255 -99.75 -46.84 39.99
N GLN A 256 -99.75 -46.91 38.66
CA GLN A 256 -100.86 -47.44 37.87
C GLN A 256 -101.02 -48.95 38.07
N ARG A 257 -99.93 -49.72 38.15
CA ARG A 257 -99.97 -51.16 38.46
C ARG A 257 -100.46 -51.42 39.88
N THR A 258 -100.02 -50.66 40.88
CA THR A 258 -100.49 -50.81 42.27
C THR A 258 -101.93 -50.35 42.44
N THR A 259 -102.36 -49.24 41.82
CA THR A 259 -103.78 -48.84 41.84
C THR A 259 -104.67 -49.81 41.07
N ALA A 260 -104.22 -50.37 39.94
CA ALA A 260 -104.95 -51.43 39.23
C ALA A 260 -104.99 -52.75 40.03
N ALA A 261 -103.92 -53.09 40.75
CA ALA A 261 -103.90 -54.23 41.67
C ALA A 261 -104.85 -53.99 42.85
N ASN A 262 -104.82 -52.81 43.47
CA ASN A 262 -105.73 -52.44 44.56
C ASN A 262 -107.18 -52.46 44.09
N ARG A 263 -107.52 -51.94 42.91
CA ARG A 263 -108.87 -52.06 42.32
C ARG A 263 -109.29 -53.51 42.05
N LYS A 264 -108.35 -54.40 41.71
CA LYS A 264 -108.63 -55.84 41.61
C LYS A 264 -108.87 -56.47 42.98
N VAL A 265 -108.12 -56.06 44.01
CA VAL A 265 -108.31 -56.49 45.40
C VAL A 265 -109.63 -55.96 45.97
N GLU A 266 -110.00 -54.72 45.68
CA GLU A 266 -111.30 -54.12 46.02
C GLU A 266 -112.44 -54.89 45.34
N ARG A 267 -112.38 -55.17 44.03
CA ARG A 267 -113.37 -56.04 43.37
C ARG A 267 -113.45 -57.43 43.97
N LEU A 268 -112.32 -58.03 44.35
CA LEU A 268 -112.31 -59.32 45.05
C LEU A 268 -112.90 -59.22 46.46
N ALA A 269 -112.73 -58.08 47.14
CA ALA A 269 -113.37 -57.79 48.42
C ALA A 269 -114.89 -57.56 48.26
N GLU A 270 -115.33 -56.84 47.23
CA GLU A 270 -116.74 -56.67 46.86
C GLU A 270 -117.40 -58.01 46.54
N ILE A 271 -116.77 -58.85 45.70
CA ILE A 271 -117.24 -60.21 45.40
C ILE A 271 -117.29 -61.07 46.68
N ARG A 272 -116.31 -60.94 47.57
CA ARG A 272 -116.31 -61.64 48.87
C ARG A 272 -117.41 -61.14 49.82
N GLU A 273 -117.76 -59.86 49.75
CA GLU A 273 -118.79 -59.23 50.57
C GLU A 273 -120.20 -59.54 50.01
N GLN A 274 -120.35 -59.61 48.69
CA GLN A 274 -121.51 -60.18 48.00
C GLN A 274 -121.68 -61.67 48.30
N ALA A 275 -120.60 -62.46 48.30
CA ALA A 275 -120.63 -63.88 48.68
C ALA A 275 -121.01 -64.08 50.16
N ARG A 276 -120.59 -63.18 51.06
CA ARG A 276 -121.05 -63.15 52.45
C ARG A 276 -122.54 -62.81 52.55
N LYS A 277 -123.03 -61.85 51.75
CA LYS A 277 -124.47 -61.50 51.70
C LYS A 277 -125.32 -62.62 51.12
N SER A 278 -124.84 -63.37 50.11
CA SER A 278 -125.55 -64.54 49.60
C SER A 278 -125.53 -65.72 50.56
N LEU A 279 -124.45 -65.91 51.34
CA LEU A 279 -124.42 -66.89 52.44
C LEU A 279 -125.40 -66.51 53.55
N ALA A 280 -125.40 -65.26 54.01
CA ALA A 280 -126.34 -64.78 55.02
C ALA A 280 -127.82 -64.90 54.57
N MET A 281 -128.11 -64.64 53.29
CA MET A 281 -129.46 -64.87 52.73
C MET A 281 -129.84 -66.35 52.65
N ALA A 282 -128.89 -67.26 52.42
CA ALA A 282 -129.14 -68.70 52.49
C ALA A 282 -129.38 -69.16 53.94
N GLU A 283 -128.66 -68.58 54.89
CA GLU A 283 -128.74 -68.86 56.33
C GLU A 283 -130.08 -68.37 56.94
N ASP A 284 -130.59 -67.21 56.52
CA ASP A 284 -131.93 -66.70 56.86
C ASP A 284 -133.08 -67.53 56.25
N ILE A 285 -132.84 -68.20 55.12
CA ILE A 285 -133.82 -69.10 54.50
C ILE A 285 -133.81 -70.48 55.19
N LEU A 286 -132.64 -70.96 55.62
CA LEU A 286 -132.51 -72.18 56.44
C LEU A 286 -133.18 -72.04 57.81
N ASN A 287 -132.90 -70.94 58.52
CA ASN A 287 -133.50 -70.64 59.83
C ASN A 287 -135.04 -70.51 59.80
N ARG A 288 -135.65 -70.32 58.62
CA ARG A 288 -137.11 -70.25 58.45
C ARG A 288 -137.79 -71.60 58.21
N SER A 289 -137.06 -72.66 57.85
CA SER A 289 -137.61 -74.00 57.64
C SER A 289 -137.31 -74.99 58.77
N GLU A 290 -136.54 -74.59 59.79
CA GLU A 290 -136.07 -75.49 60.87
C GLU A 290 -137.09 -75.84 61.97
N THR A 291 -138.33 -75.35 61.91
CA THR A 291 -139.36 -75.61 62.93
C THR A 291 -140.25 -76.84 62.68
N HIS A 292 -140.03 -77.62 61.60
CA HIS A 292 -140.80 -78.83 61.32
C HIS A 292 -139.98 -80.06 60.90
N LEU A 293 -139.81 -80.98 61.87
CA LEU A 293 -139.75 -82.45 61.74
C LEU A 293 -138.44 -83.16 61.27
N ALA A 294 -137.70 -83.63 62.28
CA ALA A 294 -137.34 -85.04 62.52
C ALA A 294 -136.58 -85.93 61.48
N ALA A 295 -135.37 -86.33 61.91
CA ALA A 295 -134.84 -87.71 62.00
C ALA A 295 -134.09 -88.42 60.82
N LEU A 296 -132.94 -89.02 61.22
CA LEU A 296 -132.27 -90.26 60.72
C LEU A 296 -131.33 -90.16 59.47
N PRO A 297 -130.34 -91.09 59.30
CA PRO A 297 -128.93 -90.70 59.13
C PRO A 297 -128.18 -91.41 57.96
N GLU A 298 -126.83 -91.45 58.04
CA GLU A 298 -125.86 -92.24 57.23
C GLU A 298 -125.66 -91.75 55.77
N GLU A 299 -124.51 -91.94 55.07
CA GLU A 299 -123.28 -92.69 55.36
C GLU A 299 -122.05 -92.18 54.56
N ALA A 300 -120.86 -92.69 54.92
CA ALA A 300 -119.64 -92.96 54.12
C ALA A 300 -118.83 -91.84 53.40
N VAL A 301 -117.51 -91.67 53.68
CA VAL A 301 -116.28 -92.35 53.12
C VAL A 301 -116.14 -92.17 51.58
N ILE A 302 -115.04 -91.74 50.92
CA ILE A 302 -113.62 -92.20 50.86
C ILE A 302 -112.68 -91.11 50.26
N PRO A 303 -111.37 -91.06 50.60
CA PRO A 303 -110.40 -90.08 50.06
C PRO A 303 -109.46 -90.60 48.93
N GLN A 304 -108.64 -89.67 48.41
CA GLN A 304 -107.27 -89.83 47.84
C GLN A 304 -107.00 -90.36 46.41
N ALA A 305 -105.77 -90.00 45.97
CA ALA A 305 -104.92 -90.58 44.92
C ALA A 305 -105.24 -90.24 43.44
N SER A 306 -104.39 -89.48 42.73
CA SER A 306 -103.23 -89.94 41.91
C SER A 306 -103.64 -90.25 40.46
N GLN A 307 -102.84 -90.18 39.38
CA GLN A 307 -101.47 -89.72 39.07
C GLN A 307 -101.30 -89.75 37.51
N LEU A 308 -100.28 -89.07 36.94
CA LEU A 308 -99.60 -89.41 35.66
C LEU A 308 -100.45 -89.35 34.34
N VAL A 309 -99.91 -89.39 33.12
CA VAL A 309 -98.77 -88.69 32.45
C VAL A 309 -98.89 -88.90 30.92
N GLY A 310 -98.38 -87.96 30.10
CA GLY A 310 -98.32 -88.10 28.62
C GLY A 310 -99.66 -87.82 27.92
N GLY A 311 -99.75 -87.14 26.77
CA GLY A 311 -98.84 -87.08 25.61
C GLY A 311 -99.51 -87.89 24.47
N ASP A 312 -99.50 -87.49 23.20
CA ASP A 312 -98.87 -86.36 22.50
C ASP A 312 -99.49 -86.24 21.07
N SER A 313 -99.04 -85.28 20.25
CA SER A 313 -99.09 -85.24 18.76
C SER A 313 -100.12 -84.34 18.02
N ALA A 314 -99.59 -83.72 16.94
CA ALA A 314 -100.21 -83.36 15.66
C ALA A 314 -101.29 -82.25 15.60
N GLU A 315 -101.44 -81.45 14.53
CA GLU A 315 -100.60 -81.07 13.36
C GLU A 315 -101.28 -79.86 12.64
N ALA A 316 -100.60 -79.26 11.65
CA ALA A 316 -101.09 -78.38 10.57
C ALA A 316 -100.71 -76.88 10.63
N ALA A 317 -100.05 -76.44 9.55
CA ALA A 317 -99.60 -75.07 9.21
C ALA A 317 -100.55 -74.47 8.13
N PRO A 318 -100.19 -73.54 7.20
CA PRO A 318 -98.96 -72.73 6.94
C PRO A 318 -99.25 -71.20 7.08
N VAL A 319 -98.57 -70.16 6.53
CA VAL A 319 -97.59 -69.98 5.44
C VAL A 319 -96.56 -68.86 5.77
N VAL A 320 -95.50 -68.78 4.97
CA VAL A 320 -94.36 -67.83 4.92
C VAL A 320 -94.63 -66.65 3.92
N PRO A 321 -93.71 -65.73 3.48
CA PRO A 321 -92.20 -65.66 3.49
C PRO A 321 -91.56 -64.38 4.13
N VAL A 322 -90.31 -64.35 4.65
CA VAL A 322 -88.92 -64.58 4.12
C VAL A 322 -88.36 -63.37 3.32
N VAL A 323 -87.14 -62.86 3.59
CA VAL A 323 -85.87 -63.09 2.84
C VAL A 323 -84.59 -62.58 3.58
N GLN A 324 -83.45 -63.24 3.30
CA GLN A 324 -82.04 -62.97 3.68
C GLN A 324 -81.11 -63.32 2.45
N PRO A 325 -79.75 -63.18 2.41
CA PRO A 325 -78.75 -63.14 3.51
C PRO A 325 -77.46 -62.24 3.27
N ALA A 326 -76.44 -62.43 4.13
CA ALA A 326 -74.97 -62.51 3.83
C ALA A 326 -74.06 -61.31 3.37
N ILE A 327 -72.97 -61.12 4.15
CA ILE A 327 -71.50 -60.89 3.88
C ILE A 327 -71.00 -60.83 2.39
N PRO A 328 -69.82 -60.19 2.00
CA PRO A 328 -68.53 -60.14 2.75
C PRO A 328 -67.54 -58.93 2.54
N ALA A 329 -66.35 -59.07 3.14
CA ALA A 329 -64.99 -58.70 2.64
C ALA A 329 -64.42 -57.25 2.64
N ALA A 330 -63.38 -57.08 3.48
CA ALA A 330 -62.06 -56.46 3.28
C ALA A 330 -61.80 -55.38 2.20
N VAL A 331 -61.14 -54.27 2.62
CA VAL A 331 -60.20 -53.50 1.78
C VAL A 331 -58.93 -53.17 2.57
N LYS A 332 -57.76 -53.47 1.98
CA LYS A 332 -56.43 -53.00 2.42
C LYS A 332 -56.17 -51.59 1.87
N ALA A 333 -55.55 -50.72 2.65
CA ALA A 333 -54.85 -49.55 2.11
C ALA A 333 -53.55 -49.29 2.90
N ALA A 334 -52.45 -49.87 2.42
CA ALA A 334 -51.12 -49.48 2.86
C ALA A 334 -50.63 -48.29 2.01
N VAL A 335 -50.16 -47.23 2.64
CA VAL A 335 -49.29 -46.23 1.99
C VAL A 335 -48.00 -46.14 2.80
N LYS A 336 -46.87 -46.21 2.10
CA LYS A 336 -45.52 -46.33 2.67
C LYS A 336 -45.09 -45.07 3.45
N PRO A 337 -44.22 -45.20 4.46
CA PRO A 337 -43.39 -44.09 4.91
C PRO A 337 -42.29 -43.79 3.88
N ALA A 338 -41.92 -42.52 3.74
CA ALA A 338 -40.74 -42.08 2.99
C ALA A 338 -39.78 -41.34 3.95
N PRO A 339 -38.51 -41.77 4.07
CA PRO A 339 -37.56 -41.14 4.99
C PRO A 339 -36.81 -39.96 4.34
N LYS A 340 -36.56 -38.93 5.15
CA LYS A 340 -35.35 -38.09 5.11
C LYS A 340 -34.32 -38.71 6.10
N PRO A 341 -33.05 -38.26 6.20
CA PRO A 341 -32.19 -37.55 5.25
C PRO A 341 -30.79 -38.23 5.07
N GLY A 342 -29.91 -37.67 4.24
CA GLY A 342 -28.49 -38.05 4.12
C GLY A 342 -27.90 -37.40 2.85
N ASN A 343 -27.18 -36.27 2.83
CA ASN A 343 -26.18 -35.63 3.70
C ASN A 343 -24.73 -35.98 3.32
N THR A 344 -23.99 -34.97 2.83
CA THR A 344 -22.51 -34.84 2.78
C THR A 344 -21.70 -35.79 1.84
N PRO A 345 -20.41 -35.50 1.57
CA PRO A 345 -19.89 -34.24 1.01
C PRO A 345 -18.78 -34.44 -0.05
N ALA A 346 -18.58 -33.48 -0.97
CA ALA A 346 -17.31 -33.33 -1.69
C ALA A 346 -17.04 -31.86 -2.04
N LYS A 347 -15.78 -31.44 -1.90
CA LYS A 347 -15.31 -30.04 -2.00
C LYS A 347 -14.36 -29.89 -3.23
N PRO A 348 -13.56 -28.83 -3.34
CA PRO A 348 -13.45 -28.02 -4.56
C PRO A 348 -12.43 -28.54 -5.58
N ASN A 349 -12.49 -28.05 -6.82
CA ASN A 349 -11.38 -28.12 -7.78
C ASN A 349 -11.28 -26.86 -8.66
N GLY A 350 -10.55 -25.86 -8.17
CA GLY A 350 -9.41 -25.33 -8.93
C GLY A 350 -8.13 -25.91 -8.29
N PRO A 351 -6.94 -25.89 -8.93
CA PRO A 351 -6.44 -24.72 -9.69
C PRO A 351 -5.63 -25.03 -10.97
N ALA A 352 -5.34 -24.00 -11.77
CA ALA A 352 -4.11 -23.85 -12.59
C ALA A 352 -4.01 -22.37 -13.05
N THR A 353 -3.11 -21.51 -12.55
CA THR A 353 -1.64 -21.44 -12.74
C THR A 353 -1.16 -21.30 -14.19
N LYS A 354 -0.80 -20.08 -14.60
CA LYS A 354 0.33 -19.83 -15.53
C LYS A 354 0.85 -18.39 -15.46
N PRO A 355 2.03 -18.13 -14.88
CA PRO A 355 2.83 -16.95 -15.21
C PRO A 355 3.76 -17.28 -16.38
N ALA A 356 3.88 -16.37 -17.36
CA ALA A 356 4.87 -16.48 -18.42
C ALA A 356 5.95 -15.41 -18.20
N ASN A 357 7.15 -15.87 -17.85
CA ASN A 357 8.38 -15.08 -17.80
C ASN A 357 9.11 -15.25 -19.15
N GLY A 358 9.77 -14.22 -19.69
CA GLY A 358 10.40 -14.33 -21.01
C GLY A 358 11.10 -13.08 -21.53
N ASN A 359 12.37 -12.92 -21.16
CA ASN A 359 13.32 -11.92 -21.66
C ASN A 359 13.35 -11.74 -23.18
N GLY A 360 13.63 -10.52 -23.63
CA GLY A 360 13.97 -10.18 -25.01
C GLY A 360 14.90 -8.97 -25.11
N ALA A 361 16.16 -9.10 -24.67
CA ALA A 361 17.15 -8.03 -24.80
C ALA A 361 17.59 -7.84 -26.27
N LYS A 362 17.86 -6.58 -26.67
CA LYS A 362 18.46 -6.25 -27.97
C LYS A 362 19.42 -5.05 -27.82
N PRO A 363 20.70 -5.16 -28.20
CA PRO A 363 21.69 -4.10 -27.96
C PRO A 363 22.02 -3.24 -29.19
N LEU A 364 22.66 -2.09 -28.91
CA LEU A 364 23.60 -1.31 -29.75
C LEU A 364 23.12 -0.73 -31.11
N SER A 365 23.14 0.62 -31.19
CA SER A 365 24.12 1.34 -32.03
C SER A 365 24.14 2.86 -31.70
N PRO A 366 25.31 3.53 -31.72
CA PRO A 366 25.42 4.97 -31.49
C PRO A 366 25.28 5.78 -32.80
N ALA A 367 24.64 6.95 -32.74
CA ALA A 367 24.62 7.92 -33.84
C ALA A 367 25.83 8.86 -33.76
N ALA A 368 26.55 9.01 -34.87
CA ALA A 368 27.76 9.83 -34.98
C ALA A 368 27.47 11.34 -35.00
N GLY A 369 28.49 12.14 -34.66
CA GLY A 369 28.41 13.61 -34.76
C GLY A 369 29.14 14.19 -35.97
N LYS A 370 28.79 15.45 -36.29
CA LYS A 370 29.46 16.39 -37.22
C LYS A 370 29.32 16.06 -38.74
N PRO A 371 29.45 17.06 -39.65
CA PRO A 371 30.18 18.33 -39.49
C PRO A 371 29.50 19.64 -39.92
N GLY A 372 30.08 20.75 -39.44
CA GLY A 372 30.49 21.89 -40.30
C GLY A 372 29.43 22.89 -40.80
N SER A 373 29.29 24.00 -40.08
CA SER A 373 29.34 25.38 -40.62
C SER A 373 29.78 26.33 -39.52
#